data_AF-A0A7S4TB48-F1
#
_entry.id   AF-A0A7S4TB48-F1
#
_cell.length_a   1.000
_cell.length_b   1.000
_cell.length_c   1.000
_cell.angle_alpha   90.00
_cell.angle_beta   90.00
_cell.angle_gamma   90.00
#
_symmetry.space_group_name_H-M   'P 1'
#
loop_
_entity.id
_entity.type
_entity.pdbx_description
1 polymer ?
#
loop_
_entity_poly.entity_id
_entity_poly.type
_entity_poly.pdbx_seq_one_letter_code
_entity_poly.pdbx_strand_id
1 'polypeptide(L)'
;RNLPKSEELALECCASYFEHSGEDNFTNEVYLKLGDCRRLMRLYVRNQNWTEATLLYEKHESEFDGRELLPYAEWLAMQDRFEEAFQMYRKAKMPDQSRRLIMELSKN
;
A
#
# COMPACT_ATOMS: atom_id res chain seq x y z
N ARG A 1 -14.61 8.45 -16.27
CA ARG A 1 -13.79 8.89 -17.43
C ARG A 1 -13.28 7.61 -18.08
N ASN A 2 -13.72 7.27 -19.30
CA ASN A 2 -13.21 6.09 -20.01
C ASN A 2 -12.03 6.53 -20.87
N LEU A 3 -10.83 6.06 -20.55
CA LEU A 3 -9.67 6.22 -21.42
C LEU A 3 -9.86 5.34 -22.67
N PRO A 4 -9.42 5.78 -23.85
CA PRO A 4 -9.40 4.91 -25.02
C PRO A 4 -8.41 3.76 -24.76
N LYS A 5 -8.77 2.53 -25.15
CA LYS A 5 -7.94 1.32 -24.96
C LYS A 5 -6.48 1.47 -25.44
N SER A 6 -6.26 2.32 -26.45
CA SER A 6 -4.92 2.61 -26.97
C SER A 6 -4.06 3.42 -26.00
N GLU A 7 -4.66 4.32 -25.22
CA GLU A 7 -3.93 5.10 -24.20
C GLU A 7 -3.65 4.25 -22.96
N GLU A 8 -4.58 3.37 -22.59
CA GLU A 8 -4.40 2.42 -21.48
C GLU A 8 -3.20 1.49 -21.72
N LEU A 9 -3.10 0.91 -22.93
CA LEU A 9 -1.96 0.07 -23.33
C LEU A 9 -0.64 0.86 -23.37
N ALA A 10 -0.68 2.11 -23.84
CA ALA A 10 0.51 2.96 -23.85
C ALA A 10 1.00 3.27 -22.43
N LEU A 11 0.08 3.56 -21.51
CA LEU A 11 0.40 3.81 -20.11
C LEU A 11 0.93 2.54 -19.41
N GLU A 12 0.38 1.35 -19.70
CA GLU A 12 0.94 0.10 -19.17
C GLU A 12 2.37 -0.17 -19.66
N CYS A 13 2.64 0.08 -20.95
CA CYS A 13 4.00 -0.02 -21.49
C CYS A 13 4.96 0.97 -20.82
N CYS A 14 4.53 2.21 -20.60
CA CYS A 14 5.32 3.21 -19.87
C CYS A 14 5.58 2.77 -18.43
N ALA A 15 4.57 2.27 -17.71
CA ALA A 15 4.72 1.79 -16.34
C ALA A 15 5.77 0.68 -16.24
N SER A 16 5.69 -0.32 -17.13
CA SER A 16 6.69 -1.39 -17.21
C SER A 16 8.09 -0.82 -17.45
N TYR A 17 8.24 0.12 -18.39
CA TYR A 17 9.55 0.72 -18.67
C TYR A 17 10.13 1.47 -17.47
N PHE A 18 9.31 2.24 -16.74
CA PHE A 18 9.76 2.97 -15.56
C PHE A 18 10.06 2.05 -14.36
N GLU A 19 9.31 0.95 -14.19
CA GLU A 19 9.63 -0.08 -13.19
C GLU A 19 11.00 -0.72 -13.43
N HIS A 20 11.37 -0.96 -14.70
CA HIS A 20 12.69 -1.47 -15.06
C HIS A 20 13.79 -0.41 -14.92
N SER A 21 13.44 0.86 -15.08
CA SER A 21 14.38 1.98 -14.97
C SER A 21 14.62 2.42 -13.52
N GLY A 22 13.79 1.97 -12.57
CA GLY A 22 13.86 2.38 -11.16
C GLY A 22 13.32 3.80 -10.90
N GLU A 23 12.53 4.32 -11.83
CA GLU A 23 11.98 5.68 -11.76
C GLU A 23 10.57 5.65 -11.13
N ASP A 24 10.55 5.47 -9.81
CA ASP A 24 9.32 5.25 -9.03
C ASP A 24 8.34 6.43 -9.08
N ASN A 25 8.85 7.66 -9.20
CA ASN A 25 8.02 8.87 -9.27
C ASN A 25 7.13 8.89 -10.52
N PHE A 26 7.70 8.56 -11.68
CA PHE A 26 6.96 8.50 -12.94
C PHE A 26 6.00 7.31 -12.97
N THR A 27 6.43 6.18 -12.40
CA THR A 27 5.58 4.99 -12.28
C THR A 27 4.32 5.27 -11.45
N ASN A 28 4.45 6.01 -10.33
CA ASN A 28 3.30 6.44 -9.53
C ASN A 28 2.31 7.31 -10.33
N GLU A 29 2.82 8.29 -11.09
CA GLU A 29 1.97 9.17 -11.90
C GLU A 29 1.23 8.39 -12.99
N VAL A 30 1.90 7.41 -13.62
CA VAL A 30 1.28 6.54 -14.64
C VAL A 30 0.17 5.68 -14.03
N TYR A 31 0.40 5.05 -12.88
CA TYR A 31 -0.64 4.25 -12.21
C TYR A 31 -1.81 5.10 -11.68
N LEU A 32 -1.54 6.31 -11.20
CA LEU A 32 -2.60 7.28 -10.86
C LEU A 32 -3.44 7.66 -12.09
N LYS A 33 -2.80 7.85 -13.26
CA LYS A 33 -3.50 8.14 -14.52
C LYS A 33 -4.32 6.95 -15.04
N LEU A 34 -3.81 5.72 -14.86
CA LEU A 34 -4.53 4.48 -15.16
C LEU A 34 -5.71 4.24 -14.20
N GLY A 35 -5.63 4.76 -12.97
CA GLY A 35 -6.61 4.48 -11.92
C GLY A 35 -6.46 3.08 -11.31
N ASP A 36 -5.35 2.37 -11.59
CA ASP A 36 -5.09 1.05 -11.02
C ASP A 36 -4.54 1.19 -9.60
N CYS A 37 -5.46 1.28 -8.66
CA CYS A 37 -5.14 1.45 -7.24
C CYS A 37 -4.37 0.24 -6.69
N ARG A 38 -4.63 -0.99 -7.18
CA ARG A 38 -3.97 -2.21 -6.69
C ARG A 38 -2.50 -2.27 -7.06
N ARG A 39 -2.14 -1.85 -8.28
CA ARG A 39 -0.73 -1.76 -8.69
C ARG A 39 -0.03 -0.62 -7.97
N LEU A 40 -0.70 0.52 -7.82
CA LEU A 40 -0.16 1.67 -7.09
C LEU A 40 0.13 1.34 -5.61
N MET A 41 -0.77 0.62 -4.94
CA MET A 41 -0.56 0.14 -3.57
C MET A 41 0.69 -0.73 -3.45
N ARG A 42 0.87 -1.70 -4.36
CA ARG A 42 2.06 -2.58 -4.37
C ARG A 42 3.36 -1.81 -4.59
N LEU A 43 3.33 -0.79 -5.44
CA LEU A 43 4.47 0.09 -5.68
C LEU A 43 4.83 0.88 -4.41
N TYR A 44 3.85 1.47 -3.73
CA TYR A 44 4.10 2.17 -2.47
C TYR A 44 4.62 1.26 -1.37
N VAL A 45 4.09 0.05 -1.24
CA VAL A 45 4.59 -0.96 -0.29
C VAL A 45 6.04 -1.32 -0.60
N ARG A 46 6.38 -1.55 -1.88
CA ARG A 46 7.75 -1.86 -2.31
C ARG A 46 8.73 -0.73 -1.99
N ASN A 47 8.30 0.51 -2.21
CA ASN A 47 9.13 1.70 -1.99
C ASN A 47 9.10 2.18 -0.54
N GLN A 48 8.41 1.44 0.35
CA GLN A 48 8.18 1.81 1.75
C GLN A 48 7.56 3.21 1.89
N ASN A 49 6.83 3.66 0.87
CA ASN A 49 6.17 4.96 0.86
C ASN A 49 4.79 4.85 1.50
N TRP A 50 4.80 4.56 2.79
CA TRP A 50 3.60 4.19 3.52
C TRP A 50 2.59 5.33 3.67
N THR A 51 3.06 6.58 3.66
CA THR A 51 2.21 7.78 3.75
C THR A 51 1.22 7.85 2.60
N GLU A 52 1.68 7.56 1.38
CA GLU A 52 0.81 7.52 0.20
C GLU A 52 -0.02 6.24 0.16
N ALA A 53 0.53 5.12 0.64
CA ALA A 53 -0.20 3.85 0.73
C ALA A 53 -1.43 3.94 1.65
N THR A 54 -1.30 4.58 2.82
CA THR A 54 -2.43 4.76 3.74
C THR A 54 -3.46 5.72 3.19
N LEU A 55 -3.04 6.82 2.56
CA LEU A 55 -3.95 7.76 1.93
C LEU A 55 -4.74 7.11 0.78
N LEU A 56 -4.08 6.26 -0.02
CA LEU A 56 -4.74 5.50 -1.08
C LEU A 56 -5.74 4.50 -0.51
N TYR A 57 -5.37 3.78 0.55
CA TYR A 57 -6.26 2.85 1.25
C TYR A 57 -7.49 3.58 1.80
N GLU A 58 -7.33 4.71 2.47
CA GLU A 58 -8.44 5.50 3.02
C GLU A 58 -9.37 6.06 1.93
N LYS A 59 -8.83 6.40 0.76
CA LYS A 59 -9.65 6.82 -0.39
C LYS A 59 -10.43 5.67 -1.04
N HIS A 60 -9.92 4.45 -0.94
CA HIS A 60 -10.46 3.27 -1.62
C HIS A 60 -10.73 2.11 -0.64
N GLU A 61 -11.17 2.39 0.59
CA GLU A 61 -11.41 1.36 1.63
C GLU A 61 -12.40 0.28 1.17
N SER A 62 -13.28 0.60 0.23
CA SER A 62 -14.24 -0.32 -0.38
C SER A 62 -13.60 -1.38 -1.29
N GLU A 63 -12.44 -1.09 -1.88
CA GLU A 63 -11.75 -1.94 -2.86
C GLU A 63 -10.60 -2.75 -2.27
N PHE A 64 -10.08 -2.29 -1.12
CA PHE A 64 -8.95 -2.90 -0.44
C PHE A 64 -9.39 -3.70 0.78
N ASP A 65 -8.88 -4.93 0.87
CA ASP A 65 -8.96 -5.68 2.12
C ASP A 65 -7.84 -5.19 3.05
N GLY A 66 -8.13 -5.15 4.34
CA GLY A 66 -7.18 -4.78 5.37
C GLY A 66 -5.92 -5.66 5.42
N ARG A 67 -5.99 -6.84 4.79
CA ARG A 67 -4.84 -7.74 4.56
C ARG A 67 -3.73 -7.10 3.75
N GLU A 68 -4.05 -6.19 2.83
CA GLU A 68 -3.04 -5.49 2.00
C GLU A 68 -2.16 -4.56 2.85
N LEU A 69 -2.59 -4.20 4.06
CA LEU A 69 -1.85 -3.38 5.02
C LEU A 69 -1.02 -4.19 6.03
N LEU A 70 -1.04 -5.53 5.95
CA LEU A 70 -0.22 -6.38 6.82
C LEU A 70 1.27 -6.05 6.74
N PRO A 71 1.89 -5.92 5.55
CA PRO A 71 3.31 -5.58 5.44
C PRO A 71 3.63 -4.22 6.06
N TYR A 72 2.67 -3.29 6.03
CA TYR A 72 2.83 -1.98 6.65
C TYR A 72 2.81 -2.06 8.17
N ALA A 73 1.88 -2.83 8.74
CA ALA A 73 1.79 -3.01 10.18
C ALA A 73 3.02 -3.73 10.75
N GLU A 74 3.58 -4.69 10.02
CA GLU A 74 4.85 -5.35 10.36
C GLU A 74 6.03 -4.38 10.30
N TRP A 75 6.13 -3.56 9.24
CA TRP A 75 7.15 -2.52 9.15
C TRP A 75 7.06 -1.50 10.29
N LEU A 76 5.86 -1.04 10.65
CA LEU A 76 5.65 -0.14 11.78
C LEU A 76 6.10 -0.75 13.10
N ALA A 77 5.82 -2.04 13.31
CA ALA A 77 6.29 -2.77 14.49
C ALA A 77 7.82 -2.89 14.52
N MET A 78 8.48 -3.07 13.37
CA MET A 78 9.94 -3.06 13.27
C MET A 78 10.56 -1.69 13.57
N GLN A 79 9.82 -0.59 13.41
CA GLN A 79 10.26 0.78 13.68
C GLN A 79 9.91 1.27 15.10
N ASP A 80 9.54 0.37 16.02
CA ASP A 80 9.02 0.69 17.36
C ASP A 80 7.74 1.57 17.38
N ARG A 81 7.04 1.70 16.25
CA ARG A 81 5.81 2.50 16.12
C ARG A 81 4.57 1.65 16.40
N PHE A 82 4.50 1.12 17.61
CA PHE A 82 3.52 0.10 17.98
C PHE A 82 2.07 0.59 18.04
N GLU A 83 1.81 1.83 18.44
CA GLU A 83 0.45 2.40 18.44
C GLU A 83 -0.14 2.46 17.04
N GLU A 84 0.67 2.85 16.06
CA GLU A 84 0.24 2.92 14.66
C GLU A 84 0.05 1.52 14.09
N ALA A 85 0.98 0.60 14.36
CA ALA A 85 0.81 -0.80 13.99
C ALA A 85 -0.50 -1.37 14.55
N PHE A 86 -0.81 -1.07 15.81
CA PHE A 86 -2.06 -1.50 16.46
C PHE A 86 -3.31 -0.96 15.75
N GLN A 87 -3.32 0.33 15.40
CA GLN A 87 -4.41 0.94 14.64
C GLN A 87 -4.58 0.26 13.28
N MET A 88 -3.48 -0.09 12.61
CA MET A 88 -3.53 -0.78 11.32
C MET A 88 -4.09 -2.21 11.46
N TYR A 89 -3.66 -2.99 12.46
CA TYR A 89 -4.23 -4.33 12.70
C TYR A 89 -5.72 -4.28 13.05
N ARG A 90 -6.15 -3.23 13.77
CA ARG A 90 -7.56 -3.00 14.07
C ARG A 90 -8.36 -2.66 12.82
N LYS A 91 -7.85 -1.75 11.97
CA LYS A 91 -8.44 -1.44 10.65
C LYS A 91 -8.47 -2.68 9.75
N ALA A 92 -7.47 -3.56 9.87
CA ALA A 92 -7.39 -4.79 9.09
C ALA A 92 -8.35 -5.92 9.53
N LYS A 93 -9.22 -5.66 10.52
CA LYS A 93 -10.10 -6.67 11.14
C LYS A 93 -9.33 -7.91 11.61
N MET A 94 -8.06 -7.75 12.00
CA MET A 94 -7.23 -8.81 12.58
C MET A 94 -6.94 -8.54 14.06
N PRO A 95 -7.97 -8.56 14.94
CA PRO A 95 -7.81 -8.25 16.36
C PRO A 95 -6.92 -9.28 17.08
N ASP A 96 -6.85 -10.51 16.59
CA ASP A 96 -6.02 -11.55 17.21
C ASP A 96 -4.52 -11.32 16.98
N GLN A 97 -4.13 -10.89 15.77
CA GLN A 97 -2.74 -10.53 15.48
C GLN A 97 -2.33 -9.27 16.23
N SER A 98 -3.23 -8.28 16.27
CA SER A 98 -3.10 -7.07 17.07
C SER A 98 -2.83 -7.37 18.56
N ARG A 99 -3.62 -8.29 19.13
CA ARG A 99 -3.46 -8.73 20.53
C ARG A 99 -2.17 -9.50 20.77
N ARG A 100 -1.75 -10.34 19.83
CA ARG A 100 -0.47 -11.07 19.92
C ARG A 100 0.70 -10.10 19.94
N LEU A 101 0.71 -9.12 19.05
CA LEU A 101 1.73 -8.07 18.99
C LEU A 101 1.84 -7.32 20.33
N ILE A 102 0.71 -6.85 20.89
CA ILE A 102 0.70 -6.20 22.20
C ILE A 102 1.18 -7.14 23.31
N MET A 103 0.74 -8.39 23.32
CA MET A 103 1.15 -9.37 24.34
C MET A 103 2.64 -9.69 24.29
N GLU A 104 3.23 -9.71 23.10
CA GLU A 104 4.67 -9.93 22.91
C GLU A 104 5.47 -8.72 23.42
N LEU A 105 5.00 -7.50 23.15
CA LEU A 105 5.58 -6.27 23.69
C LEU A 105 5.43 -6.13 25.20
N SER A 106 4.31 -6.60 25.77
CA SER A 106 4.07 -6.53 27.22
C SER A 106 4.90 -7.52 28.03
N LYS A 107 5.60 -8.45 27.36
CA LYS A 107 6.43 -9.50 27.97
C LYS A 107 7.93 -9.19 27.95
N ASN A 108 8.36 -8.18 27.20
CA ASN A 108 9.70 -7.60 27.27
C ASN A 108 9.72 -6.42 28.26
#